data_AF-A0A1H1YXY8-F1
#
_entry.id   AF-A0A1H1YXY8-F1
#
_cell.length_a   1.000
_cell.length_b   1.000
_cell.length_c   1.000
_cell.angle_alpha   90.00
_cell.angle_beta   90.00
_cell.angle_gamma   90.00
#
_symmetry.space_group_name_H-M   'P 1'
#
loop_
_entity.id
_entity.type
_entity.pdbx_description
1 polymer ?
#
loop_
_entity_poly.entity_id
_entity_poly.type
_entity_poly.pdbx_seq_one_letter_code
_entity_poly.pdbx_strand_id
1 'polypeptide(L)'
;MKAINLTPRFWVAASLVIFTLVVGLIGPFVVGTDPDAVIGGLYDKPAGGLPMLLGTDNEGQSVMANLVYGTRTSLLVGLVAGLIASVIGLVLGLVAGYQGGWLDDVISGLTNVALAIPSIVLVILLGIALNDRSSLALAFIIGITSWPWMARAVRAQSTSIRSREHIDVARLSGASWFSILSRDVLPYLLSYVVMAFVLQVSGAILAEAALSLLGLGPSGTTSLGVMLYWALAWGSIRTGAWWAFLPPTVMLTLIAFSLLLLQSSLDEVFNPRLRRGKLAKRKTKGGQSLPAPASSQVPTPIGAAGIVESPVPASTGGTR
;
A
#
# COMPACT_ATOMS: atom_id res chain seq x y z
N MET A 1 -3.25 23.27 -19.45
CA MET A 1 -3.16 22.12 -18.53
C MET A 1 -3.22 20.84 -19.37
N LYS A 2 -2.12 20.07 -19.46
CA LYS A 2 -2.12 18.79 -20.19
C LYS A 2 -3.01 17.81 -19.44
N ALA A 3 -4.03 17.26 -20.09
CA ALA A 3 -4.87 16.22 -19.50
C ALA A 3 -3.97 15.09 -18.98
N ILE A 4 -4.02 14.88 -17.66
CA ILE A 4 -3.36 13.75 -17.01
C ILE A 4 -4.15 12.52 -17.48
N ASN A 5 -3.63 11.78 -18.46
CA ASN A 5 -4.25 10.53 -18.90
C ASN A 5 -4.11 9.48 -17.79
N LEU A 6 -5.09 9.45 -16.89
CA LEU A 6 -5.20 8.47 -15.81
C LEU A 6 -5.34 7.06 -16.42
N THR A 7 -4.63 6.10 -15.84
CA THR A 7 -4.68 4.70 -16.31
C THR A 7 -6.01 4.04 -15.90
N PRO A 8 -6.50 3.00 -16.62
CA PRO A 8 -7.69 2.26 -16.19
C PRO A 8 -7.59 1.70 -14.77
N ARG A 9 -6.36 1.33 -14.34
CA ARG A 9 -6.05 0.86 -12.99
C ARG A 9 -6.39 1.90 -11.92
N PHE A 10 -6.08 3.17 -12.17
CA PHE A 10 -6.42 4.27 -11.27
C PHE A 10 -7.93 4.39 -11.06
N TRP A 11 -8.72 4.30 -12.13
CA TRP A 11 -10.18 4.38 -12.02
C TRP A 11 -10.79 3.21 -11.25
N VAL A 12 -10.28 1.99 -11.46
CA VAL A 12 -10.69 0.82 -10.67
C VAL A 12 -10.35 1.03 -9.19
N ALA A 13 -9.13 1.47 -8.88
CA ALA A 13 -8.71 1.74 -7.50
C ALA A 13 -9.58 2.81 -6.84
N ALA A 14 -9.79 3.94 -7.53
CA ALA A 14 -10.61 5.03 -7.05
C ALA A 14 -12.06 4.59 -6.81
N SER A 15 -12.63 3.79 -7.72
CA SER A 15 -13.97 3.23 -7.55
C SER A 15 -14.08 2.34 -6.31
N LEU A 16 -13.08 1.50 -6.04
CA LEU A 16 -13.08 0.62 -4.87
C LEU A 16 -12.90 1.40 -3.55
N VAL A 17 -12.04 2.42 -3.54
CA VAL A 17 -11.88 3.31 -2.39
C VAL A 17 -13.17 4.09 -2.13
N ILE A 18 -13.80 4.64 -3.17
CA ILE A 18 -15.09 5.34 -3.05
C ILE A 18 -16.17 4.38 -2.53
N PHE A 19 -16.22 3.15 -3.04
CA PHE A 19 -17.15 2.14 -2.54
C PHE A 19 -16.98 1.88 -1.03
N THR A 20 -15.75 1.65 -0.57
CA THR A 20 -15.50 1.40 0.86
C THR A 20 -15.82 2.60 1.74
N LEU A 21 -15.52 3.82 1.27
CA LEU A 21 -15.91 5.06 1.94
C LEU A 21 -17.43 5.22 2.02
N VAL A 22 -18.16 4.91 0.94
CA VAL A 22 -19.63 4.96 0.91
C VAL A 22 -20.22 3.95 1.89
N VAL A 23 -19.70 2.72 1.92
CA VAL A 23 -20.16 1.71 2.90
C VAL A 23 -19.95 2.19 4.33
N GLY A 24 -18.78 2.74 4.67
CA GLY A 24 -18.51 3.21 6.03
C GLY A 24 -19.23 4.50 6.42
N LEU A 25 -19.40 5.44 5.50
CA LEU A 25 -19.99 6.76 5.82
C LEU A 25 -21.51 6.80 5.65
N ILE A 26 -22.02 6.21 4.58
CA ILE A 26 -23.45 6.24 4.24
C ILE A 26 -24.17 5.01 4.78
N GLY A 27 -23.49 3.85 4.82
CA GLY A 27 -24.08 2.61 5.29
C GLY A 27 -24.77 2.72 6.66
N PRO A 28 -24.20 3.39 7.69
CA PRO A 28 -24.85 3.46 9.01
C PRO A 28 -26.25 4.09 8.94
N PHE A 29 -26.41 5.09 8.07
CA PHE A 29 -27.70 5.75 7.83
C PHE A 29 -28.68 4.88 7.05
N VAL A 30 -28.19 3.98 6.19
CA VAL A 30 -29.01 3.06 5.39
C VAL A 30 -29.51 1.89 6.23
N VAL A 31 -28.65 1.32 7.09
CA VAL A 31 -29.04 0.20 7.96
C VAL A 31 -29.92 0.70 9.11
N GLY A 32 -29.64 1.89 9.66
CA GLY A 32 -30.48 2.54 10.66
C GLY A 32 -30.67 1.75 11.98
N THR A 33 -29.86 0.71 12.19
CA THR A 33 -29.91 -0.16 13.36
C THR A 33 -28.65 0.07 14.17
N ASP A 34 -28.81 0.20 15.49
CA ASP A 34 -27.69 0.29 16.41
C ASP A 34 -26.86 -1.00 16.35
N PRO A 35 -25.54 -0.95 16.14
CA PRO A 35 -24.69 -2.15 16.13
C PRO A 35 -24.80 -2.97 17.41
N ASP A 36 -25.08 -2.34 18.56
CA ASP A 36 -25.18 -3.03 19.84
C ASP A 36 -26.58 -3.60 20.11
N ALA A 37 -27.56 -3.32 19.23
CA ALA A 37 -28.92 -3.83 19.38
C ALA A 37 -29.00 -5.32 19.05
N VAL A 38 -29.55 -6.10 19.99
CA VAL A 38 -29.91 -7.50 19.80
C VAL A 38 -31.19 -7.58 18.99
N ILE A 39 -31.12 -8.20 17.81
CA ILE A 39 -32.25 -8.27 16.86
C ILE A 39 -32.71 -9.69 16.54
N GLY A 40 -31.99 -10.71 17.02
CA GLY A 40 -32.32 -12.12 16.78
C GLY A 40 -31.64 -13.05 17.78
N GLY A 41 -31.72 -14.36 17.49
CA GLY A 41 -31.00 -15.39 18.22
C GLY A 41 -29.50 -15.40 17.89
N LEU A 42 -28.75 -16.23 18.62
CA LEU A 42 -27.31 -16.40 18.40
C LEU A 42 -27.08 -17.10 17.06
N TYR A 43 -26.30 -16.47 16.18
CA TYR A 43 -26.01 -17.00 14.85
C TYR A 43 -27.25 -17.40 14.07
N ASP A 44 -28.28 -16.54 14.06
CA ASP A 44 -29.37 -16.67 13.10
C ASP A 44 -28.82 -16.44 11.70
N LYS A 45 -29.16 -17.38 10.82
CA LYS A 45 -28.82 -17.32 9.40
C LYS A 45 -29.39 -16.07 8.73
N PRO A 46 -28.78 -15.60 7.62
CA PRO A 46 -29.31 -14.51 6.81
C PRO A 46 -30.81 -14.65 6.53
N ALA A 47 -31.55 -13.59 6.82
CA ALA A 47 -33.00 -13.53 6.66
C ALA A 47 -33.43 -12.27 5.90
N GLY A 48 -34.74 -12.14 5.65
CA GLY A 48 -35.29 -10.99 4.93
C GLY A 48 -35.25 -9.70 5.76
N GLY A 49 -34.82 -8.60 5.14
CA GLY A 49 -34.69 -7.28 5.77
C GLY A 49 -33.24 -6.81 5.84
N LEU A 50 -33.02 -5.50 5.68
CA LEU A 50 -31.67 -4.89 5.65
C LEU A 50 -30.80 -5.25 6.88
N PRO A 51 -31.31 -5.18 8.13
CA PRO A 51 -30.52 -5.53 9.32
C PRO A 51 -30.17 -7.01 9.44
N MET A 52 -31.02 -7.91 8.94
CA MET A 52 -30.79 -9.38 8.98
C MET A 52 -30.24 -9.94 7.66
N LEU A 53 -29.85 -9.08 6.71
CA LEU A 53 -29.36 -9.51 5.40
C LEU A 53 -28.10 -10.37 5.50
N LEU A 54 -27.29 -10.16 6.55
CA LEU A 54 -26.11 -10.97 6.86
C LEU A 54 -26.30 -11.82 8.14
N GLY A 55 -27.53 -11.95 8.63
CA GLY A 55 -27.83 -12.69 9.85
C GLY A 55 -27.32 -12.00 11.12
N THR A 56 -27.18 -12.77 12.19
CA THR A 56 -26.70 -12.30 13.49
C THR A 56 -25.40 -12.97 13.94
N ASP A 57 -24.73 -12.34 14.90
CA ASP A 57 -23.47 -12.80 15.48
C ASP A 57 -23.64 -13.55 16.81
N ASN A 58 -22.55 -13.67 17.60
CA ASN A 58 -22.50 -14.37 18.88
C ASN A 58 -23.36 -13.73 19.99
N GLU A 59 -23.75 -12.47 19.84
CA GLU A 59 -24.60 -11.76 20.80
C GLU A 59 -26.05 -11.64 20.28
N GLY A 60 -26.34 -12.13 19.07
CA GLY A 60 -27.63 -11.91 18.40
C GLY A 60 -27.75 -10.50 17.78
N GLN A 61 -26.63 -9.80 17.62
CA GLN A 61 -26.57 -8.47 16.97
C GLN A 61 -26.51 -8.61 15.45
N SER A 62 -26.89 -7.54 14.74
CA SER A 62 -26.87 -7.50 13.27
C SER A 62 -25.43 -7.53 12.73
N VAL A 63 -25.09 -8.57 11.97
CA VAL A 63 -23.80 -8.60 11.25
C VAL A 63 -23.72 -7.49 10.20
N MET A 64 -24.84 -7.11 9.59
CA MET A 64 -24.87 -6.02 8.61
C MET A 64 -24.58 -4.66 9.25
N ALA A 65 -25.21 -4.36 10.40
CA ALA A 65 -24.91 -3.14 11.15
C ALA A 65 -23.45 -3.16 11.61
N ASN A 66 -22.99 -4.27 12.18
CA ASN A 66 -21.60 -4.43 12.62
C ASN A 66 -20.60 -4.27 11.48
N LEU A 67 -20.89 -4.77 10.28
CA LEU A 67 -20.00 -4.63 9.11
C LEU A 67 -19.83 -3.16 8.68
N VAL A 68 -20.93 -2.44 8.66
CA VAL A 68 -21.01 -1.06 8.18
C VAL A 68 -20.39 -0.08 9.20
N TYR A 69 -20.76 -0.22 10.48
CA TYR A 69 -20.14 0.55 11.56
C TYR A 69 -18.67 0.16 11.73
N GLY A 70 -18.35 -1.14 11.60
CA GLY A 70 -16.98 -1.64 11.68
C GLY A 70 -16.11 -1.10 10.57
N THR A 71 -16.64 -0.99 9.35
CA THR A 71 -15.97 -0.33 8.22
C THR A 71 -15.65 1.13 8.55
N ARG A 72 -16.62 1.88 9.10
CA ARG A 72 -16.41 3.27 9.51
C ARG A 72 -15.30 3.40 10.54
N THR A 73 -15.34 2.59 11.59
CA THR A 73 -14.36 2.60 12.68
C THR A 73 -12.96 2.28 12.15
N SER A 74 -12.80 1.20 11.38
CA SER A 74 -11.50 0.82 10.83
C SER A 74 -10.95 1.88 9.87
N LEU A 75 -11.79 2.49 9.00
CA LEU A 75 -11.37 3.60 8.13
C LEU A 75 -10.92 4.83 8.94
N LEU A 76 -11.65 5.18 10.01
CA LEU A 76 -11.29 6.29 10.89
C LEU A 76 -9.95 6.03 11.58
N VAL A 77 -9.77 4.84 12.17
CA VAL A 77 -8.50 4.47 12.83
C VAL A 77 -7.34 4.54 11.85
N GLY A 78 -7.51 3.95 10.66
CA GLY A 78 -6.53 4.00 9.59
C GLY A 78 -6.15 5.43 9.18
N LEU A 79 -7.15 6.28 8.99
CA LEU A 79 -6.95 7.66 8.57
C LEU A 79 -6.20 8.48 9.63
N VAL A 80 -6.63 8.41 10.90
CA VAL A 80 -6.02 9.16 12.00
C VAL A 80 -4.59 8.68 12.26
N ALA A 81 -4.39 7.37 12.38
CA ALA A 81 -3.06 6.79 12.58
C ALA A 81 -2.12 7.10 11.41
N GLY A 82 -2.61 6.93 10.17
CA GLY A 82 -1.87 7.25 8.96
C GLY A 82 -1.48 8.73 8.88
N LEU A 83 -2.37 9.63 9.29
CA LEU A 83 -2.10 11.07 9.33
C LEU A 83 -1.02 11.41 10.37
N ILE A 84 -1.14 10.89 11.59
CA ILE A 84 -0.15 11.11 12.67
C ILE A 84 1.22 10.60 12.22
N ALA A 85 1.30 9.36 11.74
CA ALA A 85 2.54 8.76 11.26
C ALA A 85 3.14 9.55 10.10
N SER A 86 2.28 10.04 9.19
CA SER A 86 2.70 10.81 8.03
C SER A 86 3.23 12.19 8.40
N VAL A 87 2.57 12.90 9.32
CA VAL A 87 3.02 14.22 9.78
C VAL A 87 4.36 14.11 10.51
N ILE A 88 4.47 13.18 11.47
CA ILE A 88 5.73 12.97 12.22
C ILE A 88 6.85 12.58 11.25
N GLY A 89 6.60 11.60 10.38
CA GLY A 89 7.59 11.13 9.42
C GLY A 89 7.99 12.19 8.40
N LEU A 90 7.03 12.97 7.90
CA LEU A 90 7.29 14.07 6.96
C LEU A 90 8.20 15.12 7.59
N VAL A 91 7.89 15.57 8.80
CA VAL A 91 8.69 16.59 9.50
C VAL A 91 10.10 16.07 9.76
N LEU A 92 10.25 14.90 10.37
CA LEU A 92 11.57 14.34 10.70
C LEU A 92 12.38 14.02 9.44
N GLY A 93 11.76 13.45 8.41
CA GLY A 93 12.43 13.10 7.15
C GLY A 93 12.85 14.32 6.33
N LEU A 94 12.03 15.38 6.32
CA LEU A 94 12.40 16.65 5.67
C LEU A 94 13.58 17.31 6.38
N VAL A 95 13.52 17.40 7.71
CA VAL A 95 14.59 18.01 8.51
C VAL A 95 15.90 17.24 8.32
N ALA A 96 15.87 15.91 8.46
CA ALA A 96 17.06 15.06 8.30
C ALA A 96 17.67 15.19 6.89
N GLY A 97 16.87 14.97 5.83
CA GLY A 97 17.44 14.94 4.48
C GLY A 97 17.77 16.32 3.90
N TYR A 98 17.05 17.39 4.30
CA TYR A 98 17.35 18.73 3.80
C TYR A 98 18.48 19.44 4.57
N GLN A 99 18.56 19.32 5.91
CA GLN A 99 19.65 19.94 6.68
C GLN A 99 20.95 19.14 6.61
N GLY A 100 20.89 17.81 6.67
CA GLY A 100 22.09 16.96 6.72
C GLY A 100 22.93 17.19 7.99
N GLY A 101 24.17 16.69 7.99
CA GLY A 101 25.11 16.85 9.10
C GLY A 101 24.65 16.14 10.37
N TRP A 102 25.01 16.68 11.53
CA TRP A 102 24.76 16.03 12.83
C TRP A 102 23.26 15.79 13.12
N LEU A 103 22.38 16.67 12.62
CA LEU A 103 20.94 16.54 12.85
C LEU A 103 20.36 15.36 12.05
N ASP A 104 20.90 15.11 10.86
CA ASP A 104 20.58 13.92 10.08
C ASP A 104 21.07 12.64 10.78
N ASP A 105 22.29 12.66 11.33
CA ASP A 105 22.83 11.51 12.05
C ASP A 105 21.98 11.14 13.27
N VAL A 106 21.56 12.14 14.06
CA VAL A 106 20.70 11.93 15.24
C VAL A 106 19.32 11.40 14.84
N ILE A 107 18.65 12.03 13.87
CA ILE A 107 17.30 11.61 13.43
C ILE A 107 17.36 10.22 12.78
N SER A 108 18.38 9.97 11.96
CA SER A 108 18.60 8.66 11.34
C SER A 108 18.90 7.59 12.38
N GLY A 109 19.69 7.90 13.40
CA GLY A 109 19.93 7.04 14.56
C GLY A 109 18.63 6.67 15.27
N LEU A 110 17.82 7.66 15.66
CA LEU A 110 16.53 7.44 16.31
C LEU A 110 15.58 6.60 15.43
N THR A 111 15.53 6.90 14.14
CA THR A 111 14.70 6.17 13.16
C THR A 111 15.16 4.70 13.05
N ASN A 112 16.47 4.45 13.04
CA ASN A 112 17.02 3.10 12.97
C ASN A 112 16.76 2.30 14.25
N VAL A 113 16.86 2.93 15.43
CA VAL A 113 16.47 2.29 16.70
C VAL A 113 14.99 1.94 16.69
N ALA A 114 14.12 2.87 16.28
CA ALA A 114 12.69 2.62 16.22
C ALA A 114 12.33 1.49 15.24
N LEU A 115 13.02 1.38 14.11
CA LEU A 115 12.80 0.31 13.12
C LEU A 115 13.43 -1.03 13.52
N ALA A 116 14.39 -1.05 14.43
CA ALA A 116 14.94 -2.28 14.98
C ALA A 116 13.93 -2.98 15.93
N ILE A 117 13.04 -2.20 16.56
CA ILE A 117 11.98 -2.73 17.41
C ILE A 117 10.80 -3.17 16.54
N PRO A 118 10.30 -4.41 16.66
CA PRO A 118 9.09 -4.82 15.95
C PRO A 118 7.90 -3.94 16.33
N SER A 119 7.33 -3.22 15.37
CA SER A 119 6.25 -2.26 15.62
C SER A 119 5.03 -2.90 16.28
N ILE A 120 4.67 -4.12 15.86
CA ILE A 120 3.55 -4.87 16.45
C ILE A 120 3.72 -5.09 17.96
N VAL A 121 4.94 -5.32 18.44
CA VAL A 121 5.23 -5.51 19.86
C VAL A 121 4.99 -4.22 20.63
N LEU A 122 5.42 -3.07 20.09
CA LEU A 122 5.16 -1.76 20.70
C LEU A 122 3.67 -1.45 20.79
N VAL A 123 2.92 -1.68 19.71
CA VAL A 123 1.49 -1.41 19.69
C VAL A 123 0.74 -2.34 20.66
N ILE A 124 1.14 -3.61 20.79
CA ILE A 124 0.61 -4.53 21.80
C ILE A 124 0.87 -4.03 23.22
N LEU A 125 2.13 -3.71 23.55
CA LEU A 125 2.50 -3.25 24.90
C LEU A 125 1.78 -1.97 25.29
N LEU A 126 1.73 -1.00 24.38
CA LEU A 126 1.02 0.26 24.60
C LEU A 126 -0.50 0.06 24.64
N GLY A 127 -1.04 -0.85 23.83
CA GLY A 127 -2.47 -1.17 23.82
C GLY A 127 -2.95 -1.84 25.11
N ILE A 128 -2.12 -2.69 25.72
CA ILE A 128 -2.40 -3.30 27.04
C ILE A 128 -2.27 -2.27 28.17
N ALA A 129 -1.37 -1.30 28.02
CA ALA A 129 -1.18 -0.25 29.03
C ALA A 129 -2.33 0.77 29.09
N LEU A 130 -3.24 0.78 28.11
CA LEU A 130 -4.43 1.64 28.12
C LEU A 130 -5.54 1.04 28.99
N ASN A 131 -6.03 1.81 29.95
CA ASN A 131 -7.23 1.46 30.72
C ASN A 131 -8.49 1.48 29.84
N ASP A 132 -8.62 2.51 28.99
CA ASP A 132 -9.71 2.64 28.02
C ASP A 132 -9.18 2.57 26.59
N ARG A 133 -9.55 1.52 25.86
CA ARG A 133 -9.12 1.28 24.48
C ARG A 133 -10.10 1.90 23.51
N SER A 134 -10.25 3.22 23.52
CA SER A 134 -11.05 3.89 22.47
C SER A 134 -10.40 3.70 21.09
N SER A 135 -11.21 3.73 20.03
CA SER A 135 -10.71 3.66 18.65
C SER A 135 -9.69 4.77 18.34
N LEU A 136 -9.90 5.98 18.86
CA LEU A 136 -8.96 7.09 18.74
C LEU A 136 -7.65 6.88 19.51
N ALA A 137 -7.70 6.29 20.72
CA ALA A 137 -6.49 5.98 21.48
C ALA A 137 -5.63 4.93 20.78
N LEU A 138 -6.25 3.89 20.21
CA LEU A 138 -5.55 2.91 19.39
C LEU A 138 -4.98 3.54 18.11
N ALA A 139 -5.75 4.39 17.43
CA ALA A 139 -5.26 5.12 16.26
C ALA A 139 -4.02 5.98 16.59
N PHE A 140 -4.03 6.64 17.74
CA PHE A 140 -2.90 7.44 18.19
C PHE A 140 -1.65 6.57 18.41
N ILE A 141 -1.77 5.46 19.14
CA ILE A 141 -0.65 4.54 19.39
C ILE A 141 -0.09 3.97 18.08
N ILE A 142 -0.96 3.50 17.18
CA ILE A 142 -0.54 2.98 15.87
C ILE A 142 0.17 4.09 15.07
N GLY A 143 -0.34 5.33 15.12
CA GLY A 143 0.28 6.48 14.45
C GLY A 143 1.67 6.82 14.97
N ILE A 144 1.85 6.95 16.30
CA ILE A 144 3.15 7.32 16.89
C ILE A 144 4.21 6.22 16.80
N THR A 145 3.81 4.99 16.47
CA THR A 145 4.74 3.86 16.29
C THR A 145 5.07 3.61 14.82
N SER A 146 4.26 4.12 13.88
CA SER A 146 4.40 3.87 12.44
C SER A 146 5.18 4.94 11.67
N TRP A 147 5.51 6.09 12.30
CA TRP A 147 6.26 7.18 11.65
C TRP A 147 7.66 6.83 11.09
N PRO A 148 8.44 5.87 11.63
CA PRO A 148 9.83 5.69 11.20
C PRO A 148 9.97 5.32 9.72
N TRP A 149 8.99 4.58 9.18
CA TRP A 149 8.99 4.19 7.77
C TRP A 149 8.77 5.40 6.84
N MET A 150 7.83 6.28 7.20
CA MET A 150 7.62 7.54 6.50
C MET A 150 8.84 8.47 6.62
N ALA A 151 9.46 8.58 7.80
CA ALA A 151 10.66 9.40 7.98
C ALA A 151 11.80 8.98 7.07
N ARG A 152 12.09 7.66 7.01
CA ARG A 152 13.11 7.10 6.13
C ARG A 152 12.80 7.35 4.65
N ALA A 153 11.55 7.13 4.25
CA ALA A 153 11.04 7.35 2.91
C ALA A 153 11.21 8.81 2.46
N VAL A 154 10.70 9.76 3.25
CA VAL A 154 10.78 11.20 2.95
C VAL A 154 12.23 11.69 2.97
N ARG A 155 13.05 11.22 3.91
CA ARG A 155 14.48 11.54 3.97
C ARG A 155 15.20 11.16 2.69
N ALA A 156 15.00 9.94 2.19
CA ALA A 156 15.65 9.48 0.96
C ALA A 156 15.32 10.40 -0.24
N GLN A 157 14.06 10.84 -0.34
CA GLN A 157 13.63 11.75 -1.40
C GLN A 157 14.11 13.19 -1.19
N SER A 158 14.08 13.70 0.04
CA SER A 158 14.51 15.07 0.35
C SER A 158 16.01 15.25 0.16
N THR A 159 16.83 14.26 0.52
CA THR A 159 18.28 14.25 0.23
C THR A 159 18.54 14.30 -1.29
N SER A 160 17.78 13.55 -2.09
CA SER A 160 17.91 13.58 -3.56
C SER A 160 17.48 14.91 -4.20
N ILE A 161 16.61 15.67 -3.54
CA ILE A 161 16.13 16.96 -4.04
C ILE A 161 17.12 18.07 -3.67
N ARG A 162 17.70 17.99 -2.46
CA ARG A 162 18.70 18.94 -1.96
C ARG A 162 19.87 19.16 -2.93
N SER A 163 20.26 18.14 -3.69
CA SER A 163 21.38 18.19 -4.64
C SER A 163 21.04 18.76 -6.02
N ARG A 164 19.89 19.43 -6.18
CA ARG A 164 19.44 19.96 -7.48
C ARG A 164 19.76 21.45 -7.63
N GLU A 165 20.19 21.82 -8.84
CA GLU A 165 20.65 23.18 -9.19
C GLU A 165 19.66 24.31 -8.84
N HIS A 166 18.35 24.10 -8.99
CA HIS A 166 17.35 25.12 -8.67
C HIS A 166 17.28 25.46 -7.16
N ILE A 167 17.67 24.51 -6.29
CA ILE A 167 17.74 24.74 -4.84
C ILE A 167 18.98 25.56 -4.49
N ASP A 168 20.09 25.31 -5.17
CA ASP A 168 21.31 26.09 -4.99
C ASP A 168 21.09 27.54 -5.41
N VAL A 169 20.38 27.78 -6.52
CA VAL A 169 19.98 29.13 -6.95
C VAL A 169 19.07 29.82 -5.90
N ALA A 170 18.10 29.11 -5.34
CA ALA A 170 17.23 29.65 -4.29
C ALA A 170 18.01 30.04 -3.02
N ARG A 171 19.02 29.25 -2.63
CA ARG A 171 19.93 29.56 -1.52
C ARG A 171 20.80 30.78 -1.79
N LEU A 172 21.37 30.88 -2.99
CA LEU A 172 22.17 32.04 -3.41
C LEU A 172 21.34 33.33 -3.44
N SER A 173 20.03 33.21 -3.66
CA SER A 173 19.07 34.32 -3.62
C SER A 173 18.70 34.77 -2.20
N GLY A 174 19.27 34.16 -1.15
CA GLY A 174 19.01 34.52 0.25
C GLY A 174 17.68 34.02 0.80
N ALA A 175 17.02 33.05 0.14
CA ALA A 175 15.75 32.51 0.62
C ALA A 175 15.95 31.78 1.97
N SER A 176 15.01 32.00 2.90
CA SER A 176 15.06 31.35 4.20
C SER A 176 14.88 29.83 4.09
N TRP A 177 15.47 29.10 5.04
CA TRP A 177 15.37 27.64 5.09
C TRP A 177 13.92 27.13 5.01
N PHE A 178 13.01 27.76 5.75
CA PHE A 178 11.60 27.40 5.78
C PHE A 178 10.89 27.75 4.46
N SER A 179 11.28 28.86 3.81
CA SER A 179 10.77 29.24 2.50
C SER A 179 11.14 28.19 1.44
N ILE A 180 12.40 27.76 1.40
CA ILE A 180 12.86 26.75 0.42
C ILE A 180 12.15 25.42 0.67
N LEU A 181 12.03 25.01 1.93
CA LEU A 181 11.40 23.73 2.26
C LEU A 181 9.92 23.70 1.87
N SER A 182 9.17 24.77 2.16
CA SER A 182 7.73 24.84 1.90
C SER A 182 7.35 25.16 0.46
N ARG A 183 8.15 25.98 -0.25
CA ARG A 183 7.84 26.41 -1.62
C ARG A 183 8.51 25.59 -2.70
N ASP A 184 9.71 25.05 -2.45
CA ASP A 184 10.48 24.35 -3.48
C ASP A 184 10.50 22.83 -3.24
N VAL A 185 10.80 22.39 -2.01
CA VAL A 185 11.00 20.96 -1.71
C VAL A 185 9.67 20.23 -1.49
N LEU A 186 8.80 20.75 -0.64
CA LEU A 186 7.56 20.09 -0.25
C LEU A 186 6.59 19.87 -1.42
N PRO A 187 6.35 20.85 -2.34
CA PRO A 187 5.48 20.63 -3.49
C PRO A 187 6.01 19.56 -4.44
N TYR A 188 7.34 19.45 -4.55
CA TYR A 188 7.98 18.40 -5.35
C TYR A 188 7.78 17.01 -4.73
N LEU A 189 7.87 16.93 -3.40
CA LEU A 189 7.67 15.70 -2.64
C LEU A 189 6.21 15.31 -2.47
N LEU A 190 5.26 16.23 -2.66
CA LEU A 190 3.86 16.04 -2.34
C LEU A 190 3.26 14.79 -3.01
N SER A 191 3.65 14.52 -4.27
CA SER A 191 3.23 13.31 -4.99
C SER A 191 3.67 12.04 -4.25
N TYR A 192 4.92 11.98 -3.79
CA TYR A 192 5.46 10.87 -3.03
C TYR A 192 4.85 10.77 -1.62
N VAL A 193 4.65 11.90 -0.95
CA VAL A 193 4.07 11.96 0.40
C VAL A 193 2.63 11.45 0.39
N VAL A 194 1.82 11.83 -0.60
CA VAL A 194 0.44 11.34 -0.75
C VAL A 194 0.43 9.83 -0.94
N MET A 195 1.35 9.31 -1.74
CA MET A 195 1.48 7.87 -1.95
C MET A 195 1.88 7.10 -0.69
N ALA A 196 2.88 7.60 0.02
CA ALA A 196 3.31 7.01 1.29
C ALA A 196 2.21 7.11 2.35
N PHE A 197 1.43 8.19 2.37
CA PHE A 197 0.27 8.35 3.25
C PHE A 197 -0.79 7.27 3.00
N VAL A 198 -1.14 6.99 1.74
CA VAL A 198 -2.10 5.92 1.42
C VAL A 198 -1.61 4.56 1.95
N LEU A 199 -0.31 4.28 1.83
CA LEU A 199 0.30 3.08 2.37
C LEU A 199 0.24 3.04 3.91
N GLN A 200 0.49 4.16 4.58
CA GLN A 200 0.40 4.28 6.03
C GLN A 200 -1.02 4.06 6.54
N VAL A 201 -2.03 4.62 5.86
CA VAL A 201 -3.45 4.39 6.18
C VAL A 201 -3.78 2.91 6.05
N SER A 202 -3.40 2.27 4.94
CA SER A 202 -3.64 0.83 4.75
C SER A 202 -2.94 -0.03 5.81
N GLY A 203 -1.68 0.29 6.13
CA GLY A 203 -0.91 -0.41 7.15
C GLY A 203 -1.53 -0.27 8.55
N ALA A 204 -2.02 0.92 8.89
CA ALA A 204 -2.67 1.17 10.16
C ALA A 204 -4.00 0.42 10.32
N ILE A 205 -4.80 0.30 9.26
CA ILE A 205 -6.04 -0.51 9.27
C ILE A 205 -5.72 -1.98 9.55
N LEU A 206 -4.69 -2.52 8.88
CA LEU A 206 -4.27 -3.90 9.08
C LEU A 206 -3.67 -4.12 10.48
N ALA A 207 -2.94 -3.13 11.00
CA ALA A 207 -2.40 -3.18 12.36
C ALA A 207 -3.53 -3.17 13.42
N GLU A 208 -4.54 -2.32 13.27
CA GLU A 208 -5.74 -2.32 14.12
C GLU A 208 -6.45 -3.68 14.06
N ALA A 209 -6.69 -4.21 12.85
CA ALA A 209 -7.34 -5.50 12.70
C ALA A 209 -6.54 -6.65 13.33
N ALA A 210 -5.21 -6.63 13.20
CA ALA A 210 -4.33 -7.60 13.85
C ALA A 210 -4.39 -7.51 15.38
N LEU A 211 -4.41 -6.30 15.94
CA LEU A 211 -4.59 -6.09 17.38
C LEU A 211 -5.95 -6.59 17.85
N SER A 212 -7.00 -6.25 17.12
CA SER A 212 -8.37 -6.66 17.42
C SER A 212 -8.50 -8.17 17.45
N LEU A 213 -7.91 -8.89 16.49
CA LEU A 213 -7.82 -10.36 16.48
C LEU A 213 -7.12 -10.96 17.70
N LEU A 214 -6.20 -10.22 18.35
CA LEU A 214 -5.56 -10.62 19.60
C LEU A 214 -6.38 -10.24 20.84
N GLY A 215 -7.60 -9.73 20.68
CA GLY A 215 -8.43 -9.22 21.77
C GLY A 215 -7.99 -7.83 22.27
N LEU A 216 -7.12 -7.15 21.52
CA LEU A 216 -6.57 -5.82 21.84
C LEU A 216 -7.23 -4.68 21.05
N GLY A 217 -8.40 -4.95 20.48
CA GLY A 217 -9.17 -4.01 19.69
C GLY A 217 -9.87 -2.93 20.52
N PRO A 218 -10.56 -2.00 19.84
CA PRO A 218 -11.26 -0.93 20.53
C PRO A 218 -12.40 -1.48 21.40
N SER A 219 -12.49 -0.97 22.64
CA SER A 219 -13.58 -1.27 23.56
C SER A 219 -14.75 -0.31 23.35
N GLY A 220 -15.98 -0.85 23.28
CA GLY A 220 -17.20 -0.06 23.16
C GLY A 220 -17.54 0.43 21.74
N THR A 221 -16.79 -0.01 20.73
CA THR A 221 -17.16 0.22 19.32
C THR A 221 -16.79 -1.00 18.48
N THR A 222 -17.66 -1.38 17.56
CA THR A 222 -17.35 -2.44 16.59
C THR A 222 -16.35 -1.94 15.52
N SER A 223 -15.37 -2.77 15.20
CA SER A 223 -14.42 -2.61 14.08
C SER A 223 -14.41 -3.90 13.25
N LEU A 224 -13.92 -3.85 12.01
CA LEU A 224 -13.79 -5.07 11.19
C LEU A 224 -12.92 -6.13 11.88
N GLY A 225 -11.87 -5.70 12.59
CA GLY A 225 -11.03 -6.59 13.37
C GLY A 225 -11.75 -7.21 14.57
N VAL A 226 -12.60 -6.43 15.27
CA VAL A 226 -13.38 -6.93 16.42
C VAL A 226 -14.42 -7.96 15.97
N MET A 227 -15.06 -7.77 14.81
CA MET A 227 -15.94 -8.78 14.24
C MET A 227 -15.22 -10.11 14.00
N LEU A 228 -14.00 -10.05 13.44
CA LEU A 228 -13.20 -11.25 13.20
C LEU A 228 -12.73 -11.90 14.50
N TYR A 229 -12.40 -11.11 15.52
CA TYR A 229 -12.06 -11.61 16.84
C TYR A 229 -13.19 -12.44 17.43
N TRP A 230 -14.41 -11.91 17.45
CA TRP A 230 -15.55 -12.63 17.99
C TRP A 230 -15.90 -13.87 17.18
N ALA A 231 -15.82 -13.79 15.85
CA ALA A 231 -16.06 -14.93 14.99
C ALA A 231 -15.04 -16.07 15.22
N LEU A 232 -13.78 -15.72 15.53
CA LEU A 232 -12.74 -16.68 15.89
C LEU A 232 -12.94 -17.24 17.30
N ALA A 233 -13.16 -16.38 18.29
CA ALA A 233 -13.29 -16.73 19.71
C ALA A 233 -14.48 -17.68 19.96
N TRP A 234 -15.61 -17.44 19.30
CA TRP A 234 -16.82 -18.27 19.42
C TRP A 234 -16.88 -19.42 18.41
N GLY A 235 -15.86 -19.55 17.56
CA GLY A 235 -15.74 -20.66 16.62
C GLY A 235 -16.83 -20.65 15.55
N SER A 236 -17.17 -19.49 14.98
CA SER A 236 -18.15 -19.37 13.88
C SER A 236 -17.79 -20.25 12.67
N ILE A 237 -16.50 -20.51 12.47
CA ILE A 237 -16.00 -21.43 11.44
C ILE A 237 -16.44 -22.87 11.74
N ARG A 238 -16.40 -23.28 13.01
CA ARG A 238 -16.81 -24.62 13.47
C ARG A 238 -18.32 -24.79 13.46
N THR A 239 -19.08 -23.73 13.77
CA THR A 239 -20.56 -23.77 13.76
C THR A 239 -21.15 -23.59 12.36
N GLY A 240 -20.34 -23.28 11.34
CA GLY A 240 -20.79 -23.04 9.97
C GLY A 240 -21.44 -21.67 9.75
N ALA A 241 -21.35 -20.76 10.73
CA ALA A 241 -21.85 -19.39 10.65
C ALA A 241 -20.94 -18.50 9.78
N TRP A 242 -20.88 -18.81 8.48
CA TRP A 242 -19.99 -18.17 7.51
C TRP A 242 -20.23 -16.65 7.41
N TRP A 243 -21.46 -16.21 7.64
CA TRP A 243 -21.83 -14.80 7.59
C TRP A 243 -21.15 -13.98 8.70
N ALA A 244 -20.73 -14.58 9.82
CA ALA A 244 -20.08 -13.85 10.91
C ALA A 244 -18.61 -13.48 10.61
N PHE A 245 -17.87 -14.31 9.84
CA PHE A 245 -16.44 -14.08 9.56
C PHE A 245 -16.14 -13.65 8.12
N LEU A 246 -16.90 -14.13 7.14
CA LEU A 246 -16.58 -13.94 5.73
C LEU A 246 -16.80 -12.49 5.26
N PRO A 247 -17.93 -11.84 5.55
CA PRO A 247 -18.16 -10.43 5.23
C PRO A 247 -17.09 -9.47 5.80
N PRO A 248 -16.74 -9.48 7.11
CA PRO A 248 -15.69 -8.59 7.61
C PRO A 248 -14.32 -8.89 6.99
N THR A 249 -14.01 -10.16 6.70
CA THR A 249 -12.76 -10.54 6.00
C THR A 249 -12.72 -9.96 4.59
N VAL A 250 -13.80 -10.13 3.82
CA VAL A 250 -13.91 -9.60 2.45
C VAL A 250 -13.84 -8.08 2.46
N MET A 251 -14.50 -7.42 3.40
CA MET A 251 -14.46 -5.96 3.48
C MET A 251 -13.08 -5.43 3.86
N LEU A 252 -12.41 -6.05 4.85
CA LEU A 252 -11.06 -5.68 5.26
C LEU A 252 -10.06 -5.87 4.10
N THR A 253 -10.12 -6.99 3.39
CA THR A 253 -9.28 -7.26 2.22
C THR A 253 -9.57 -6.30 1.08
N LEU A 254 -10.84 -5.96 0.84
CA LEU A 254 -11.23 -4.98 -0.18
C LEU A 254 -10.67 -3.59 0.12
N ILE A 255 -10.73 -3.13 1.39
CA ILE A 255 -10.15 -1.86 1.83
C ILE A 255 -8.64 -1.86 1.58
N ALA A 256 -7.92 -2.84 2.14
CA ALA A 256 -6.47 -2.92 1.99
C ALA A 256 -6.04 -3.01 0.51
N PHE A 257 -6.72 -3.86 -0.27
CA PHE A 257 -6.45 -3.99 -1.69
C PHE A 257 -6.72 -2.70 -2.46
N SER A 258 -7.83 -2.00 -2.17
CA SER A 258 -8.18 -0.74 -2.83
C SER A 258 -7.13 0.35 -2.59
N LEU A 259 -6.61 0.47 -1.37
CA LEU A 259 -5.58 1.45 -1.00
C LEU A 259 -4.22 1.09 -1.63
N LEU A 260 -3.84 -0.19 -1.63
CA LEU A 260 -2.60 -0.64 -2.28
C LEU A 260 -2.66 -0.46 -3.82
N LEU A 261 -3.82 -0.76 -4.42
CA LEU A 261 -4.04 -0.53 -5.85
C LEU A 261 -4.03 0.97 -6.17
N LEU A 262 -4.57 1.82 -5.29
CA LEU A 262 -4.51 3.26 -5.44
C LEU A 262 -3.06 3.76 -5.38
N GLN A 263 -2.30 3.32 -4.38
CA GLN A 263 -0.89 3.66 -4.22
C GLN A 263 -0.06 3.26 -5.46
N SER A 264 -0.17 2.01 -5.92
CA SER A 264 0.54 1.57 -7.14
C SER A 264 0.08 2.30 -8.41
N SER A 265 -1.19 2.70 -8.50
CA SER A 265 -1.70 3.49 -9.62
C SER A 265 -1.18 4.92 -9.62
N LEU A 266 -1.06 5.54 -8.44
CA LEU A 266 -0.46 6.86 -8.27
C LEU A 266 1.03 6.86 -8.69
N ASP A 267 1.76 5.77 -8.40
CA ASP A 267 3.16 5.60 -8.84
C ASP A 267 3.27 5.67 -10.36
N GLU A 268 2.35 5.03 -11.09
CA GLU A 268 2.34 5.06 -12.56
C GLU A 268 2.05 6.46 -13.11
N VAL A 269 1.19 7.24 -12.44
CA VAL A 269 0.80 8.59 -12.86
C VAL A 269 1.94 9.59 -12.61
N PHE A 270 2.60 9.48 -11.45
CA PHE A 270 3.65 10.40 -11.04
C PHE A 270 5.04 10.06 -11.58
N ASN A 271 5.28 8.82 -12.04
CA ASN A 271 6.57 8.43 -12.60
C ASN A 271 6.60 8.46 -14.16
N PRO A 272 7.19 9.50 -14.80
CA PRO A 272 7.23 9.61 -16.25
C PRO A 272 8.09 8.54 -16.95
N ARG A 273 9.00 7.87 -16.23
CA ARG A 273 9.86 6.81 -16.81
C ARG A 273 9.06 5.55 -17.13
N LEU A 274 8.06 5.20 -16.31
CA LEU A 274 7.19 4.04 -16.54
C LEU A 274 6.34 4.19 -17.81
N ARG A 275 5.94 5.43 -18.13
CA ARG A 275 5.19 5.76 -19.35
C ARG A 275 6.03 5.62 -20.62
N ARG A 276 7.33 5.97 -20.58
CA ARG A 276 8.25 5.83 -21.73
C ARG A 276 8.58 4.36 -22.04
N GLY A 277 8.71 3.50 -21.04
CA GLY A 277 8.94 2.06 -21.23
C GLY A 277 7.79 1.34 -21.97
N LYS A 278 6.53 1.67 -21.64
CA LYS A 278 5.34 1.14 -22.34
C LYS A 278 5.29 1.58 -23.81
N LEU A 279 5.68 2.82 -24.12
CA LEU A 279 5.75 3.34 -25.50
C LEU A 279 6.88 2.70 -26.30
N ALA A 280 8.06 2.50 -25.69
CA ALA A 280 9.18 1.81 -26.33
C ALA A 280 8.80 0.36 -26.71
N LYS A 281 8.20 -0.39 -25.78
CA LYS A 281 7.76 -1.78 -25.99
C LYS A 281 6.67 -1.89 -27.08
N ARG A 282 5.78 -0.88 -27.18
CA ARG A 282 4.78 -0.78 -28.25
C ARG A 282 5.42 -0.49 -29.62
N LYS A 283 6.50 0.29 -29.67
CA LYS A 283 7.27 0.59 -30.89
C LYS A 283 8.06 -0.62 -31.38
N THR A 284 8.63 -1.42 -30.48
CA THR A 284 9.31 -2.69 -30.84
C THR A 284 8.33 -3.72 -31.37
N LYS A 285 7.14 -3.83 -30.77
CA LYS A 285 6.09 -4.76 -31.23
C LYS A 285 5.41 -4.32 -32.54
N GLY A 286 5.42 -3.02 -32.85
CA GLY A 286 4.92 -2.48 -34.12
C GLY A 286 5.95 -2.36 -35.24
N GLY A 287 7.25 -2.49 -34.95
CA GLY A 287 8.33 -2.45 -35.94
C GLY A 287 8.76 -3.81 -36.49
N GLN A 288 8.22 -4.91 -35.95
CA GLN A 288 8.58 -6.28 -36.33
C GLN A 288 7.69 -6.89 -37.42
N SER A 289 6.93 -6.08 -38.16
CA SER A 289 5.99 -6.53 -39.19
C SER A 289 6.33 -6.08 -40.62
N LEU A 290 7.61 -5.83 -40.93
CA LEU A 290 8.05 -5.68 -42.32
C LEU A 290 8.63 -7.03 -42.78
N PRO A 291 8.01 -7.73 -43.74
CA PRO A 291 8.60 -8.92 -44.34
C PRO A 291 9.91 -8.54 -45.03
N ALA A 292 10.96 -9.33 -44.84
CA ALA A 292 12.23 -9.13 -45.53
C ALA A 292 12.00 -9.15 -47.06
N PRO A 293 12.67 -8.29 -47.85
CA PRO A 293 12.58 -8.35 -49.30
C PRO A 293 13.13 -9.72 -49.75
N ALA A 294 12.36 -10.39 -50.61
CA ALA A 294 12.69 -11.69 -51.16
C ALA A 294 14.11 -11.69 -51.73
N SER A 295 14.95 -12.59 -51.21
CA SER A 295 16.30 -12.83 -51.70
C SER A 295 16.27 -13.16 -53.19
N SER A 296 16.83 -12.30 -54.04
CA SER A 296 17.13 -12.61 -55.43
C SER A 296 18.13 -13.76 -55.47
N GLN A 297 17.68 -14.92 -55.95
CA GLN A 297 18.52 -16.07 -56.24
C GLN A 297 19.54 -15.67 -57.31
N VAL A 298 20.83 -15.73 -56.96
CA VAL A 298 21.93 -15.75 -57.94
C VAL A 298 22.28 -17.22 -58.15
N PRO A 299 22.25 -17.75 -59.39
CA PRO A 299 22.51 -19.16 -59.64
C PRO A 299 24.01 -19.46 -59.55
N THR A 300 24.34 -20.53 -58.84
CA THR A 300 25.70 -21.09 -58.71
C THR A 300 26.13 -21.74 -60.03
N PRO A 301 27.35 -21.48 -60.55
CA PRO A 301 27.86 -22.20 -61.71
C PRO A 301 28.34 -23.61 -61.32
N ILE A 302 27.96 -24.60 -62.11
CA ILE A 302 28.34 -26.01 -62.01
C ILE A 302 29.60 -26.26 -62.86
N GLY A 303 30.66 -26.79 -62.23
CA GLY A 303 31.48 -27.89 -62.76
C GLY A 303 32.68 -27.60 -63.68
N ALA A 304 33.89 -27.87 -63.18
CA ALA A 304 35.04 -28.46 -63.89
C ALA A 304 35.97 -29.05 -62.79
N ALA A 305 35.98 -30.35 -62.51
CA ALA A 305 36.66 -31.45 -63.22
C ALA A 305 38.20 -31.46 -63.06
N GLY A 306 38.73 -32.51 -62.40
CA GLY A 306 40.16 -32.87 -62.29
C GLY A 306 40.89 -32.09 -61.20
N ILE A 307 41.66 -32.68 -60.28
CA ILE A 307 42.80 -33.57 -60.52
C ILE A 307 43.06 -34.44 -59.27
N VAL A 308 43.53 -35.64 -59.58
CA VAL A 308 44.00 -36.77 -58.75
C VAL A 308 45.16 -36.37 -57.81
N GLU A 309 45.16 -36.85 -56.57
CA GLU A 309 46.29 -37.59 -55.96
C GLU A 309 46.01 -37.99 -54.49
N SER A 310 46.17 -39.28 -54.22
CA SER A 310 46.58 -39.86 -52.91
C SER A 310 48.00 -40.44 -53.14
N PRO A 311 48.78 -40.96 -52.16
CA PRO A 311 48.54 -41.16 -50.71
C PRO A 311 49.83 -40.94 -49.80
N VAL A 312 49.78 -41.51 -48.58
CA VAL A 312 50.86 -42.04 -47.67
C VAL A 312 51.50 -41.08 -46.60
N PRO A 313 52.10 -41.59 -45.48
CA PRO A 313 51.44 -41.88 -44.20
C PRO A 313 52.16 -41.29 -42.95
N ALA A 314 51.64 -41.64 -41.76
CA ALA A 314 52.16 -41.34 -40.43
C ALA A 314 53.58 -41.89 -40.14
N SER A 315 54.34 -41.15 -39.31
CA SER A 315 55.49 -41.67 -38.55
C SER A 315 55.55 -41.10 -37.12
N THR A 316 55.27 -41.99 -36.16
CA THR A 316 56.05 -42.29 -34.95
C THR A 316 56.68 -41.18 -34.08
N GLY A 317 56.33 -41.20 -32.78
CA GLY A 317 57.29 -41.55 -31.73
C GLY A 317 57.90 -40.43 -30.85
N GLY A 318 57.58 -40.47 -29.55
CA GLY A 318 58.59 -40.63 -28.49
C GLY A 318 59.43 -39.43 -28.00
N THR A 319 59.12 -38.99 -26.77
CA THR A 319 60.02 -38.57 -25.67
C THR A 319 61.08 -37.48 -25.91
N ARG A 320 60.93 -36.38 -25.16
CA ARG A 320 61.85 -36.01 -24.07
C ARG A 320 61.10 -35.21 -23.01
#